data_AF-A0A352ADH7-F1
#
_entry.id   AF-A0A352ADH7-F1
#
_cell.length_a   1.000
_cell.length_b   1.000
_cell.length_c   1.000
_cell.angle_alpha   90.00
_cell.angle_beta   90.00
_cell.angle_gamma   90.00
#
_symmetry.space_group_name_H-M   'P 1'
#
loop_
_entity.id
_entity.type
_entity.pdbx_description
1 polymer ?
#
loop_
_entity_poly.entity_id
_entity_poly.type
_entity_poly.pdbx_seq_one_letter_code
_entity_poly.pdbx_strand_id
1 'polypeptide(L)'
;TPVTVTPDDANYLGAVGAVVIEKQVSADGTNWFDADDPTGPVILAGSNVYFRVAVTNNSTGGLAATVDLSDQIIQGSDSPHDFTFGGNQTTTIAAGQTVYSDVITDTALAGQNEDRASATATVTDGTNTTPVTVT
;
A
#
# COMPACT_ATOMS: atom_id res chain seq x y z
N THR A 1 19.11 -29.73 -53.86
CA THR A 1 18.45 -28.40 -53.73
C THR A 1 18.68 -27.92 -52.31
N PRO A 2 19.15 -26.69 -52.07
CA PRO A 2 19.21 -26.18 -50.70
C PRO A 2 17.81 -26.14 -50.11
N VAL A 3 17.66 -26.54 -48.84
CA VAL A 3 16.38 -26.46 -48.12
C VAL A 3 16.41 -25.18 -47.30
N THR A 4 15.44 -24.29 -47.53
CA THR A 4 15.23 -23.10 -46.69
C THR A 4 14.51 -23.52 -45.42
N VAL A 5 15.12 -23.30 -44.27
CA VAL A 5 14.44 -23.41 -42.97
C VAL A 5 13.90 -22.04 -42.59
N THR A 6 12.67 -22.00 -42.07
CA THR A 6 12.09 -20.79 -41.48
C THR A 6 12.76 -20.47 -40.15
N PRO A 7 13.03 -19.19 -39.85
CA PRO A 7 13.41 -18.78 -38.50
C PRO A 7 12.35 -19.21 -37.47
N ASP A 8 12.80 -19.70 -36.33
CA ASP A 8 11.98 -20.05 -35.17
C ASP A 8 12.52 -19.24 -33.98
N ASP A 9 11.79 -18.20 -33.60
CA ASP A 9 12.24 -17.21 -32.61
C ASP A 9 11.70 -17.55 -31.22
N ALA A 10 12.57 -17.48 -30.21
CA ALA A 10 12.20 -17.50 -28.81
C ALA A 10 12.22 -16.07 -28.25
N ASN A 11 11.12 -15.63 -27.64
CA ASN A 11 10.97 -14.27 -27.11
C ASN A 11 10.54 -14.29 -25.64
N TYR A 12 11.08 -13.37 -24.84
CA TYR A 12 10.65 -13.14 -23.46
C TYR A 12 10.78 -11.66 -23.07
N LEU A 13 9.99 -11.23 -22.09
CA LEU A 13 10.08 -9.91 -21.47
C LEU A 13 10.38 -10.08 -19.99
N GLY A 14 11.42 -9.41 -19.49
CA GLY A 14 11.65 -9.28 -18.06
C GLY A 14 10.79 -8.15 -17.47
N ALA A 15 9.98 -8.47 -16.46
CA ALA A 15 9.17 -7.49 -15.74
C ALA A 15 9.72 -7.23 -14.32
N VAL A 16 9.46 -6.05 -13.77
CA VAL A 16 9.93 -5.61 -12.46
C VAL A 16 8.74 -5.38 -11.54
N GLY A 17 8.82 -5.91 -10.32
CA GLY A 17 7.85 -5.66 -9.25
C GLY A 17 8.11 -4.34 -8.53
N ALA A 18 7.05 -3.57 -8.27
CA ALA A 18 7.11 -2.32 -7.51
C ALA A 18 5.77 -2.03 -6.80
N VAL A 19 5.81 -1.78 -5.51
CA VAL A 19 4.66 -1.38 -4.69
C VAL A 19 5.05 -0.18 -3.85
N VAL A 20 4.17 0.79 -3.72
CA VAL A 20 4.31 1.96 -2.83
C VAL A 20 3.05 2.13 -1.99
N ILE A 21 3.19 2.68 -0.79
CA ILE A 21 2.08 3.01 0.11
C ILE A 21 2.12 4.47 0.51
N GLU A 22 0.96 5.02 0.87
CA GLU A 22 0.78 6.40 1.33
C GLU A 22 -0.23 6.38 2.49
N LYS A 23 0.21 6.74 3.70
CA LYS A 23 -0.70 6.79 4.86
C LYS A 23 -1.35 8.17 4.90
N GLN A 24 -2.66 8.18 5.00
CA GLN A 24 -3.44 9.40 4.96
C GLN A 24 -4.23 9.59 6.25
N VAL A 25 -4.34 10.84 6.67
CA VAL A 25 -5.12 11.29 7.82
C VAL A 25 -6.22 12.26 7.39
N SER A 26 -7.37 12.21 8.06
CA SER A 26 -8.49 13.11 7.82
C SER A 26 -9.17 13.51 9.12
N ALA A 27 -9.65 14.76 9.17
CA ALA A 27 -10.45 15.28 10.28
C ALA A 27 -11.97 15.07 10.08
N ASP A 28 -12.41 14.74 8.87
CA ASP A 28 -13.84 14.65 8.50
C ASP A 28 -14.21 13.36 7.74
N GLY A 29 -13.25 12.49 7.46
CA GLY A 29 -13.43 11.24 6.73
C GLY A 29 -13.62 11.41 5.22
N THR A 30 -13.48 12.64 4.70
CA THR A 30 -13.71 12.97 3.28
C THR A 30 -12.54 13.70 2.63
N ASN A 31 -11.87 14.61 3.35
CA ASN A 31 -10.70 15.34 2.92
C ASN A 31 -9.45 14.71 3.53
N TRP A 32 -8.58 14.18 2.69
CA TRP A 32 -7.43 13.36 3.11
C TRP A 32 -6.13 14.11 2.88
N PHE A 33 -5.26 14.05 3.87
CA PHE A 33 -3.92 14.63 3.87
C PHE A 33 -2.89 13.51 4.00
N ASP A 34 -1.77 13.69 3.33
CA ASP A 34 -0.53 12.95 3.59
C ASP A 34 -0.15 13.09 5.08
N ALA A 35 0.24 11.97 5.70
CA ALA A 35 0.56 11.89 7.13
C ALA A 35 2.07 11.85 7.44
N ASP A 36 2.94 12.07 6.44
CA ASP A 36 4.39 11.97 6.58
C ASP A 36 5.01 13.05 7.49
N ASP A 37 4.44 14.27 7.46
CA ASP A 37 5.04 15.43 8.11
C ASP A 37 4.24 15.92 9.35
N PRO A 38 4.87 16.04 10.52
CA PRO A 38 4.24 16.69 11.67
C PRO A 38 4.02 18.19 11.38
N THR A 39 2.96 18.80 11.90
CA THR A 39 1.99 18.28 12.89
C THR A 39 0.82 17.50 12.27
N GLY A 40 0.71 17.43 10.94
CA GLY A 40 -0.54 17.03 10.29
C GLY A 40 -1.70 18.01 10.58
N PRO A 41 -2.97 17.61 10.34
CA PRO A 41 -4.12 18.43 10.67
C PRO A 41 -4.33 18.55 12.19
N VAL A 42 -4.66 19.76 12.67
CA VAL A 42 -5.00 20.00 14.08
C VAL A 42 -6.42 19.55 14.35
N ILE A 43 -6.58 18.52 15.18
CA ILE A 43 -7.87 17.93 15.57
C ILE A 43 -8.08 18.11 17.07
N LEU A 44 -9.28 18.49 17.49
CA LEU A 44 -9.60 18.68 18.90
C LEU A 44 -9.58 17.33 19.63
N ALA A 45 -8.80 17.22 20.71
CA ALA A 45 -8.73 16.00 21.51
C ALA A 45 -10.13 15.50 21.93
N GLY A 46 -10.37 14.19 21.79
CA GLY A 46 -11.68 13.57 22.00
C GLY A 46 -12.61 13.57 20.78
N SER A 47 -12.22 14.25 19.69
CA SER A 47 -12.94 14.19 18.40
C SER A 47 -12.46 13.00 17.57
N ASN A 48 -13.25 12.63 16.57
CA ASN A 48 -12.85 11.62 15.60
C ASN A 48 -11.67 12.10 14.74
N VAL A 49 -10.75 11.19 14.49
CA VAL A 49 -9.73 11.27 13.45
C VAL A 49 -9.83 10.01 12.60
N TYR A 50 -9.51 10.12 11.31
CA TYR A 50 -9.66 9.03 10.36
C TYR A 50 -8.34 8.74 9.67
N PHE A 51 -8.07 7.45 9.44
CA PHE A 51 -6.87 6.98 8.76
C PHE A 51 -7.21 6.02 7.64
N ARG A 52 -6.42 6.04 6.57
CA ARG A 52 -6.42 5.00 5.53
C ARG A 52 -5.05 4.93 4.88
N VAL A 53 -4.76 3.84 4.18
CA VAL A 53 -3.54 3.69 3.39
C VAL A 53 -3.90 3.51 1.92
N ALA A 54 -3.33 4.33 1.04
CA ALA A 54 -3.37 4.11 -0.39
C ALA A 54 -2.22 3.17 -0.78
N VAL A 55 -2.52 2.09 -1.48
CA VAL A 55 -1.52 1.11 -1.95
C VAL A 55 -1.53 1.10 -3.46
N THR A 56 -0.39 1.41 -4.08
CA THR A 56 -0.25 1.47 -5.54
C THR A 56 0.73 0.42 -6.03
N ASN A 57 0.28 -0.42 -6.97
CA ASN A 57 1.14 -1.38 -7.65
C ASN A 57 1.71 -0.76 -8.94
N ASN A 58 2.98 -0.36 -8.90
CA ASN A 58 3.71 0.22 -10.02
C ASN A 58 4.52 -0.81 -10.83
N SER A 59 4.24 -2.11 -10.65
CA SER A 59 4.96 -3.17 -11.36
C SER A 59 4.77 -3.07 -12.88
N THR A 60 5.78 -3.46 -13.66
CA THR A 60 5.71 -3.51 -15.11
C THR A 60 5.20 -4.87 -15.60
N GLY A 61 4.91 -5.02 -16.90
CA GLY A 61 4.58 -6.33 -17.49
C GLY A 61 3.27 -6.96 -17.00
N GLY A 62 2.40 -6.19 -16.35
CA GLY A 62 1.10 -6.67 -15.86
C GLY A 62 1.16 -7.47 -14.57
N LEU A 63 2.28 -7.45 -13.84
CA LEU A 63 2.43 -8.24 -12.62
C LEU A 63 1.49 -7.75 -11.51
N ALA A 64 0.71 -8.66 -10.94
CA ALA A 64 -0.13 -8.38 -9.78
C ALA A 64 0.69 -8.43 -8.49
N ALA A 65 0.26 -7.69 -7.47
CA ALA A 65 0.89 -7.68 -6.16
C ALA A 65 -0.14 -7.98 -5.07
N THR A 66 0.15 -8.94 -4.20
CA THR A 66 -0.62 -9.17 -2.96
C THR A 66 0.06 -8.44 -1.82
N VAL A 67 -0.68 -7.64 -1.06
CA VAL A 67 -0.14 -6.75 -0.02
C VAL A 67 -0.81 -7.01 1.32
N ASP A 68 0.00 -7.01 2.38
CA ASP A 68 -0.38 -6.97 3.79
C ASP A 68 0.24 -5.73 4.44
N LEU A 69 -0.56 -4.98 5.21
CA LEU A 69 -0.14 -3.75 5.86
C LEU A 69 0.11 -3.99 7.36
N SER A 70 1.11 -3.30 7.89
CA SER A 70 1.34 -3.22 9.33
C SER A 70 1.52 -1.76 9.73
N ASP A 71 1.34 -1.48 11.02
CA ASP A 71 1.50 -0.13 11.56
C ASP A 71 2.29 -0.18 12.87
N GLN A 72 2.97 0.91 13.20
CA GLN A 72 3.76 1.02 14.42
C GLN A 72 3.69 2.44 14.99
N ILE A 73 3.36 2.55 16.28
CA ILE A 73 3.43 3.82 17.01
C ILE A 73 4.89 4.28 17.17
N ILE A 74 5.16 5.52 16.78
CA ILE A 74 6.46 6.19 16.89
C ILE A 74 6.44 7.21 18.03
N GLN A 75 5.35 7.95 18.14
CA GLN A 75 5.10 8.93 19.19
C GLN A 75 3.62 8.91 19.59
N GLY A 76 3.37 9.13 20.88
CA GLY A 76 2.01 9.16 21.43
C GLY A 76 1.72 7.91 22.25
N SER A 77 0.44 7.71 22.56
CA SER A 77 -0.05 6.60 23.38
C SER A 77 -1.20 5.86 22.71
N ASP A 78 -1.28 5.95 21.39
CA ASP A 78 -2.26 5.22 20.61
C ASP A 78 -1.86 3.73 20.49
N SER A 79 -2.71 2.93 19.85
CA SER A 79 -2.42 1.55 19.47
C SER A 79 -2.17 1.45 17.96
N PRO A 80 -1.27 0.57 17.50
CA PRO A 80 -1.07 0.38 16.07
C PRO A 80 -2.37 0.06 15.33
N HIS A 81 -2.55 0.68 14.18
CA HIS A 81 -3.74 0.49 13.35
C HIS A 81 -3.69 -0.83 12.54
N ASP A 82 -4.80 -1.57 12.52
CA ASP A 82 -4.96 -2.77 11.71
C ASP A 82 -5.72 -2.45 10.41
N PHE A 83 -4.96 -2.08 9.37
CA PHE A 83 -5.52 -1.73 8.06
C PHE A 83 -5.93 -2.98 7.29
N THR A 84 -7.22 -3.08 6.94
CA THR A 84 -7.78 -4.17 6.15
C THR A 84 -8.37 -3.67 4.83
N PHE A 85 -8.78 -4.57 3.94
CA PHE A 85 -9.36 -4.26 2.62
C PHE A 85 -10.69 -5.00 2.46
N GLY A 86 -11.81 -4.28 2.60
CA GLY A 86 -13.13 -4.89 2.66
C GLY A 86 -13.24 -5.95 3.76
N GLY A 87 -12.58 -5.73 4.90
CA GLY A 87 -12.48 -6.64 6.05
C GLY A 87 -11.45 -7.76 5.93
N ASN A 88 -10.63 -7.80 4.86
CA ASN A 88 -9.58 -8.81 4.69
C ASN A 88 -8.20 -8.22 5.00
N GLN A 89 -7.33 -8.99 5.65
CA GLN A 89 -5.97 -8.54 5.97
C GLN A 89 -5.13 -8.23 4.71
N THR A 90 -5.39 -8.96 3.63
CA THR A 90 -4.64 -8.81 2.38
C THR A 90 -5.54 -8.44 1.22
N THR A 91 -4.95 -7.81 0.21
CA THR A 91 -5.58 -7.53 -1.07
C THR A 91 -4.62 -7.80 -2.22
N THR A 92 -5.16 -8.08 -3.41
CA THR A 92 -4.37 -8.24 -4.64
C THR A 92 -4.70 -7.11 -5.61
N ILE A 93 -3.65 -6.46 -6.10
CA ILE A 93 -3.72 -5.23 -6.86
C ILE A 93 -3.11 -5.48 -8.23
N ALA A 94 -3.86 -5.20 -9.30
CA ALA A 94 -3.33 -5.26 -10.65
C ALA A 94 -2.28 -4.16 -10.89
N ALA A 95 -1.35 -4.41 -11.81
CA ALA A 95 -0.36 -3.40 -12.21
C ALA A 95 -1.05 -2.09 -12.67
N GLY A 96 -0.50 -0.96 -12.20
CA GLY A 96 -1.01 0.38 -12.48
C GLY A 96 -2.27 0.77 -11.70
N GLN A 97 -2.73 -0.05 -10.75
CA GLN A 97 -3.89 0.28 -9.92
C GLN A 97 -3.48 0.75 -8.53
N THR A 98 -4.34 1.61 -7.97
CA THR A 98 -4.31 2.02 -6.57
C THR A 98 -5.58 1.52 -5.89
N VAL A 99 -5.43 0.93 -4.72
CA VAL A 99 -6.54 0.60 -3.82
C VAL A 99 -6.34 1.30 -2.49
N TYR A 100 -7.43 1.53 -1.76
CA TYR A 100 -7.37 2.07 -0.41
C TYR A 100 -7.75 0.99 0.58
N SER A 101 -7.11 1.00 1.75
CA SER A 101 -7.60 0.26 2.90
C SER A 101 -9.00 0.74 3.30
N ASP A 102 -9.68 -0.06 4.11
CA ASP A 102 -10.81 0.40 4.90
C ASP A 102 -10.38 1.58 5.78
N VAL A 103 -11.33 2.48 6.04
CA VAL A 103 -11.09 3.65 6.88
C VAL A 103 -11.15 3.25 8.34
N ILE A 104 -10.10 3.56 9.08
CA ILE A 104 -10.07 3.44 10.53
C ILE A 104 -10.57 4.76 11.13
N THR A 105 -11.42 4.65 12.14
CA THR A 105 -11.86 5.78 12.95
C THR A 105 -11.25 5.65 14.33
N ASP A 106 -10.56 6.68 14.78
CA ASP A 106 -9.95 6.75 16.09
C ASP A 106 -10.37 8.03 16.84
N THR A 107 -9.98 8.14 18.10
CA THR A 107 -10.18 9.31 18.95
C THR A 107 -8.88 10.09 19.08
N ALA A 108 -8.88 11.33 18.58
CA ALA A 108 -7.71 12.19 18.66
C ALA A 108 -7.25 12.41 20.11
N LEU A 109 -5.96 12.17 20.37
CA LEU A 109 -5.33 12.41 21.66
C LEU A 109 -4.67 13.79 21.71
N ALA A 110 -4.50 14.34 22.92
CA ALA A 110 -3.81 15.61 23.09
C ALA A 110 -2.30 15.47 22.83
N GLY A 111 -1.72 16.45 22.13
CA GLY A 111 -0.30 16.44 21.75
C GLY A 111 -0.05 15.83 20.36
N GLN A 112 1.22 15.70 19.98
CA GLN A 112 1.60 15.07 18.73
C GLN A 112 1.45 13.55 18.86
N ASN A 113 0.84 12.94 17.85
CA ASN A 113 0.82 11.49 17.65
C ASN A 113 1.46 11.22 16.29
N GLU A 114 2.29 10.18 16.23
CA GLU A 114 2.97 9.75 15.02
C GLU A 114 3.03 8.23 15.04
N ASP A 115 2.62 7.63 13.95
CA ASP A 115 2.71 6.22 13.67
C ASP A 115 3.13 6.02 12.21
N ARG A 116 3.60 4.83 11.88
CA ARG A 116 4.15 4.53 10.56
C ARG A 116 3.56 3.24 10.02
N ALA A 117 2.93 3.35 8.87
CA ALA A 117 2.52 2.19 8.09
C ALA A 117 3.73 1.59 7.37
N SER A 118 3.72 0.26 7.22
CA SER A 118 4.66 -0.50 6.41
C SER A 118 3.88 -1.56 5.65
N ALA A 119 4.50 -2.16 4.62
CA ALA A 119 3.87 -3.21 3.85
C ALA A 119 4.82 -4.37 3.55
N THR A 120 4.28 -5.57 3.60
CA THR A 120 4.86 -6.71 2.90
C THR A 120 4.06 -6.98 1.65
N ALA A 121 4.72 -7.01 0.50
CA ALA A 121 4.09 -7.25 -0.78
C ALA A 121 4.75 -8.45 -1.48
N THR A 122 3.96 -9.23 -2.21
CA THR A 122 4.45 -10.31 -3.07
C THR A 122 3.95 -10.08 -4.49
N VAL A 123 4.88 -9.86 -5.41
CA VAL A 123 4.58 -9.69 -6.84
C VAL A 123 4.66 -11.04 -7.54
N THR A 124 3.76 -11.31 -8.49
CA THR A 124 3.67 -12.60 -9.19
C THR A 124 3.45 -12.45 -10.69
N ASP A 125 4.09 -13.33 -11.48
CA ASP A 125 3.79 -13.54 -12.91
C ASP A 125 2.78 -14.69 -13.14
N GLY A 126 2.22 -15.24 -12.06
CA GLY A 126 1.34 -16.41 -12.05
C GLY A 126 2.06 -17.74 -11.86
N THR A 127 3.39 -17.77 -11.99
CA THR A 127 4.24 -18.96 -11.77
C THR A 127 5.30 -18.71 -10.70
N ASN A 128 5.99 -17.59 -10.79
CA ASN A 128 7.05 -17.16 -9.88
C ASN A 128 6.56 -16.00 -9.00
N THR A 129 7.14 -15.88 -7.81
CA THR A 129 6.85 -14.78 -6.89
C THR A 129 8.13 -14.07 -6.43
N THR A 130 8.04 -12.78 -6.16
CA THR A 130 9.13 -11.96 -5.61
C THR A 130 8.60 -11.08 -4.48
N PRO A 131 9.19 -11.13 -3.27
CA PRO A 131 8.82 -10.24 -2.18
C PRO A 131 9.31 -8.81 -2.43
N VAL A 132 8.51 -7.84 -2.02
CA VAL A 132 8.81 -6.41 -2.00
C VAL A 132 8.47 -5.91 -0.60
N THR A 133 9.43 -5.29 0.08
CA THR A 133 9.19 -4.65 1.39
C THR A 133 9.07 -3.15 1.19
N VAL A 134 8.05 -2.56 1.79
CA VAL A 134 7.83 -1.11 1.81
C VAL A 134 7.84 -0.67 3.27
N THR A 135 8.64 0.34 3.59
CA THR A 135 8.82 0.90 4.94
C THR A 135 8.64 2.39 4.93
#